data_AF-A0A841LI61-F1
#
_entry.id   AF-A0A841LI61-F1
#
_cell.length_a   1.000
_cell.length_b   1.000
_cell.length_c   1.000
_cell.angle_alpha   90.00
_cell.angle_beta   90.00
_cell.angle_gamma   90.00
#
_symmetry.space_group_name_H-M   'P 1'
#
loop_
_entity.id
_entity.type
_entity.pdbx_description
1 polymer ?
#
loop_
_entity_poly.entity_id
_entity_poly.type
_entity_poly.pdbx_seq_one_letter_code
_entity_poly.pdbx_strand_id
1 'polypeptide(L)'
;MTGENWSPVLLLVASALALTIAPVKFRWSAALALVVSAGVAAQLTYREDWQPMMLAGSWISIILTSLAVYRTQDASPVPSLALALNAGSWIGAVTTIGDNDWDLVRVMPFVLLLFPAAWIVARTALIVLKVLASWLITIAIMVLTLPIVTTPGYTPDHME
;
A
#
# COMPACT_ATOMS: atom_id res chain seq x y z
N MET A 1 1.71 10.05 -20.88
CA MET A 1 2.33 10.62 -19.66
C MET A 1 2.65 9.47 -18.73
N THR A 2 3.92 9.06 -18.65
CA THR A 2 4.37 8.04 -17.69
C THR A 2 4.47 8.69 -16.31
N GLY A 3 3.31 9.01 -15.73
CA GLY A 3 3.24 9.41 -14.33
C GLY A 3 3.68 8.20 -13.50
N GLU A 4 4.81 8.35 -12.80
CA GLU A 4 5.35 7.29 -11.96
C GLU A 4 4.27 6.87 -10.95
N ASN A 5 3.86 5.59 -11.00
CA ASN A 5 2.79 5.10 -10.16
C ASN A 5 3.33 4.82 -8.75
N TRP A 6 3.17 5.78 -7.85
CA TRP A 6 3.66 5.70 -6.46
C TRP A 6 2.84 4.76 -5.56
N SER A 7 1.66 4.29 -6.00
CA SER A 7 0.77 3.51 -5.14
C SER A 7 1.37 2.19 -4.61
N PRO A 8 2.17 1.40 -5.36
CA PRO A 8 2.78 0.18 -4.81
C PRO A 8 3.80 0.49 -3.71
N VAL A 9 4.59 1.56 -3.88
CA VAL A 9 5.58 2.01 -2.90
C VAL A 9 4.88 2.47 -1.62
N LEU A 10 3.86 3.32 -1.74
CA LEU A 10 3.10 3.80 -0.59
C LEU A 10 2.35 2.67 0.13
N LEU A 11 1.86 1.68 -0.60
CA LEU A 11 1.24 0.49 -0.01
C LEU A 11 2.26 -0.40 0.72
N LEU A 12 3.49 -0.52 0.22
CA LEU A 12 4.58 -1.17 0.97
C LEU A 12 4.93 -0.41 2.25
N VAL A 13 5.01 0.91 2.20
CA VAL A 13 5.23 1.75 3.40
C VAL A 13 4.10 1.53 4.41
N ALA A 14 2.84 1.64 3.98
CA ALA A 14 1.68 1.44 4.85
C ALA A 14 1.65 0.04 5.47
N SER A 15 1.99 -0.99 4.67
CA SER A 15 2.08 -2.38 5.13
C SER A 15 3.22 -2.57 6.12
N ALA A 16 4.41 -2.01 5.85
CA ALA A 16 5.53 -2.05 6.78
C ALA A 16 5.14 -1.45 8.15
N LEU A 17 4.49 -0.28 8.15
CA LEU A 17 3.97 0.35 9.38
C LEU A 17 2.97 -0.57 10.10
N ALA A 18 1.97 -1.11 9.40
CA ALA A 18 0.96 -2.00 9.97
C ALA A 18 1.55 -3.28 10.58
N LEU A 19 2.53 -3.88 9.89
CA LEU A 19 3.19 -5.12 10.33
C LEU A 19 4.05 -4.91 11.58
N THR A 20 4.47 -3.69 11.89
CA THR A 20 5.15 -3.43 13.17
C THR A 20 4.23 -3.60 14.39
N ILE A 21 2.92 -3.47 14.22
CA ILE A 21 1.94 -3.68 15.30
C ILE A 21 1.67 -5.17 15.52
N ALA A 22 1.98 -6.03 14.54
CA ALA A 22 1.84 -7.47 14.68
C ALA A 22 2.82 -8.03 15.73
N PRO A 23 2.46 -9.13 16.42
CA PRO A 23 3.36 -9.78 17.36
C PRO A 23 4.65 -10.20 16.66
N VAL A 24 5.80 -9.99 17.31
CA VAL A 24 7.15 -10.17 16.72
C VAL A 24 7.31 -11.54 16.03
N LYS A 25 6.74 -12.59 16.64
CA LYS A 25 6.79 -13.97 16.12
C LYS A 25 6.13 -14.14 14.74
N PHE A 26 5.16 -13.30 14.39
CA PHE A 26 4.38 -13.40 13.16
C PHE A 26 4.74 -12.36 12.10
N ARG A 27 5.60 -11.38 12.42
CA ARG A 27 6.01 -10.34 11.46
C ARG A 27 6.63 -10.93 10.20
N TRP A 28 7.48 -11.95 10.36
CA TRP A 28 8.12 -12.65 9.24
C TRP A 28 7.12 -13.45 8.40
N SER A 29 6.18 -14.14 9.02
CA SER A 29 5.13 -14.86 8.30
C SER A 29 4.25 -13.91 7.49
N ALA A 30 3.94 -12.73 8.04
CA ALA A 30 3.17 -11.71 7.34
C ALA A 30 3.98 -11.03 6.23
N ALA A 31 5.26 -10.71 6.45
CA ALA A 31 6.14 -10.20 5.40
C ALA A 31 6.30 -11.20 4.24
N LEU A 32 6.46 -12.48 4.56
CA LEU A 32 6.49 -13.56 3.56
C LEU A 32 5.16 -13.66 2.81
N ALA A 33 4.03 -13.62 3.53
CA ALA A 33 2.70 -13.65 2.91
C ALA A 33 2.49 -12.48 1.93
N LEU A 34 2.96 -11.27 2.28
CA LEU A 34 2.93 -10.11 1.41
C LEU A 34 3.76 -10.32 0.14
N VAL A 35 5.00 -10.80 0.27
CA VAL A 35 5.90 -11.02 -0.88
C VAL A 35 5.36 -12.11 -1.79
N VAL A 36 4.87 -13.21 -1.21
CA VAL A 36 4.29 -14.33 -1.97
C VAL A 36 3.01 -13.89 -2.68
N SER A 37 2.08 -13.21 -2.02
CA SER A 37 0.85 -12.77 -2.69
C SER A 37 1.11 -11.70 -3.75
N ALA A 38 2.10 -10.83 -3.56
CA ALA A 38 2.55 -9.90 -4.60
C ALA A 38 3.15 -10.62 -5.81
N GLY A 39 4.02 -11.60 -5.58
CA GLY A 39 4.57 -12.43 -6.65
C GLY A 39 3.49 -13.17 -7.43
N VAL A 40 2.55 -13.82 -6.73
CA VAL A 40 1.43 -14.55 -7.36
C VAL A 40 0.55 -13.60 -8.17
N ALA A 41 0.14 -12.47 -7.60
CA ALA A 41 -0.71 -11.50 -8.29
C ALA A 41 -0.04 -10.92 -9.54
N ALA A 42 1.27 -10.66 -9.49
CA ALA A 42 2.01 -10.14 -10.65
C ALA A 42 2.10 -11.12 -11.83
N GLN A 43 1.83 -12.41 -11.63
CA GLN A 43 1.80 -13.42 -12.70
C GLN A 43 0.42 -13.58 -13.33
N LEU A 44 -0.61 -12.93 -12.80
CA LEU A 44 -1.98 -13.02 -13.32
C LEU A 44 -2.14 -12.06 -14.51
N THR A 45 -2.85 -12.52 -15.54
CA THR A 45 -3.26 -11.67 -16.65
C THR A 45 -4.52 -10.90 -16.24
N TYR A 46 -4.40 -9.57 -16.17
CA TYR A 46 -5.52 -8.68 -15.90
C TYR A 46 -6.06 -8.09 -17.19
N ARG A 47 -7.36 -7.80 -17.19
CA ARG A 47 -8.01 -7.10 -18.31
C ARG A 47 -7.74 -5.60 -18.16
N GLU A 48 -7.49 -4.89 -19.26
CA GLU A 48 -7.11 -3.47 -19.23
C GLU A 48 -8.17 -2.57 -18.58
N ASP A 49 -9.46 -2.93 -18.69
CA ASP A 49 -10.58 -2.23 -18.05
C ASP A 49 -10.56 -2.32 -16.52
N TRP A 50 -9.75 -3.19 -15.92
CA TRP A 50 -9.62 -3.33 -14.47
C TRP A 50 -8.61 -2.36 -13.86
N GLN A 51 -7.80 -1.64 -14.67
CA GLN A 51 -6.79 -0.72 -14.16
C GLN A 51 -7.35 0.31 -13.15
N PRO A 52 -8.50 0.98 -13.38
CA PRO A 52 -9.05 1.92 -12.40
C PRO A 52 -9.42 1.24 -11.07
N MET A 53 -9.94 0.01 -11.14
CA MET A 53 -10.29 -0.79 -9.95
C MET A 53 -9.04 -1.21 -9.18
N MET A 54 -7.97 -1.60 -9.88
CA MET A 54 -6.69 -1.98 -9.27
C MET A 54 -6.03 -0.81 -8.55
N LEU A 55 -6.03 0.36 -9.18
CA LEU A 55 -5.55 1.60 -8.56
C LEU A 55 -6.40 1.97 -7.35
N ALA A 56 -7.73 2.00 -7.48
CA ALA A 56 -8.63 2.30 -6.35
C ALA A 56 -8.47 1.30 -5.20
N GLY A 57 -8.37 0.01 -5.51
CA GLY A 57 -8.13 -1.06 -4.54
C GLY A 57 -6.82 -0.88 -3.78
N SER A 58 -5.74 -0.48 -4.46
CA SER A 58 -4.46 -0.18 -3.81
C SER A 58 -4.55 1.00 -2.84
N TRP A 59 -5.27 2.07 -3.19
CA TRP A 59 -5.47 3.22 -2.30
C TRP A 59 -6.36 2.89 -1.10
N ILE A 60 -7.43 2.12 -1.30
CA ILE A 60 -8.25 1.59 -0.20
C ILE A 60 -7.39 0.71 0.72
N SER A 61 -6.54 -0.13 0.15
CA SER A 61 -5.61 -0.96 0.91
C SER A 61 -4.61 -0.13 1.72
N ILE A 62 -4.10 1.00 1.20
CA ILE A 62 -3.27 1.96 1.94
C ILE A 62 -4.02 2.50 3.15
N ILE A 63 -5.30 2.87 2.99
CA ILE A 63 -6.14 3.35 4.11
C ILE A 63 -6.31 2.26 5.16
N LEU A 64 -6.70 1.04 4.76
CA LEU A 64 -6.95 -0.07 5.68
C LEU A 64 -5.69 -0.49 6.46
N THR A 65 -4.54 -0.58 5.77
CA THR A 65 -3.25 -0.90 6.40
C THR A 65 -2.80 0.22 7.35
N SER A 66 -2.94 1.49 6.95
CA SER A 66 -2.60 2.63 7.81
C SER A 66 -3.51 2.71 9.04
N LEU A 67 -4.81 2.41 8.91
CA LEU A 67 -5.74 2.36 10.04
C LEU A 67 -5.35 1.28 11.07
N ALA A 68 -4.72 0.18 10.64
CA ALA A 68 -4.25 -0.86 11.55
C ALA A 68 -3.19 -0.36 12.55
N VAL A 69 -2.45 0.72 12.22
CA VAL A 69 -1.46 1.35 13.10
C VAL A 69 -2.10 1.93 14.38
N TYR A 70 -3.39 2.25 14.35
CA TYR A 70 -4.12 2.78 15.51
C TYR A 70 -4.66 1.69 16.45
N ARG A 71 -4.51 0.41 16.09
CA ARG A 71 -4.88 -0.71 16.97
C ARG A 71 -3.83 -0.93 18.06
N THR A 72 -4.24 -1.58 19.15
CA THR A 72 -3.36 -1.95 20.26
C THR A 72 -2.39 -3.08 19.86
N GLN A 73 -1.23 -3.15 20.53
CA GLN A 73 -0.10 -4.04 20.19
C GLN A 73 -0.33 -5.55 20.42
N ASP A 74 -1.55 -5.98 20.77
CA ASP A 74 -1.89 -7.38 21.03
C ASP A 74 -2.82 -7.98 19.96
N ALA A 75 -2.75 -7.44 18.74
CA ALA A 75 -3.56 -7.94 17.65
C ALA A 75 -3.25 -9.41 17.35
N SER A 76 -4.30 -10.21 17.13
CA SER A 76 -4.16 -11.60 16.71
C SER A 76 -3.40 -11.69 15.38
N PRO A 77 -2.73 -12.82 15.08
CA PRO A 77 -1.94 -12.98 13.85
C PRO A 77 -2.80 -12.90 12.58
N VAL A 78 -4.09 -13.23 12.68
CA VAL A 78 -5.02 -13.33 11.55
C VAL A 78 -5.21 -12.00 10.82
N PRO A 79 -5.56 -10.88 11.48
CA PRO A 79 -5.60 -9.55 10.86
C PRO A 79 -4.30 -9.14 10.16
N SER A 80 -3.14 -9.43 10.75
CA SER A 80 -1.85 -9.06 10.15
C SER A 80 -1.57 -9.84 8.87
N LEU A 81 -1.90 -11.14 8.85
CA LEU A 81 -1.81 -11.97 7.64
C LEU A 81 -2.81 -11.52 6.58
N ALA A 82 -4.05 -11.23 6.96
CA ALA A 82 -5.07 -10.75 6.03
C ALA A 82 -4.68 -9.42 5.37
N LEU A 83 -4.15 -8.47 6.16
CA LEU A 83 -3.65 -7.19 5.64
C LEU A 83 -2.43 -7.38 4.73
N ALA A 84 -1.49 -8.26 5.10
CA ALA A 84 -0.33 -8.58 4.28
C ALA A 84 -0.71 -9.21 2.93
N LEU A 85 -1.62 -10.19 2.95
CA LEU A 85 -2.12 -10.84 1.74
C LEU A 85 -2.82 -9.82 0.84
N ASN A 86 -3.73 -9.02 1.40
CA ASN A 86 -4.44 -7.97 0.68
C ASN A 86 -3.47 -6.95 0.05
N ALA A 87 -2.53 -6.43 0.84
CA ALA A 87 -1.55 -5.47 0.35
C ALA A 87 -0.67 -6.06 -0.75
N GLY A 88 -0.15 -7.28 -0.55
CA GLY A 88 0.67 -7.95 -1.55
C GLY A 88 -0.09 -8.18 -2.84
N SER A 89 -1.33 -8.66 -2.80
CA SER A 89 -2.16 -8.85 -3.99
C SER A 89 -2.32 -7.56 -4.80
N TRP A 90 -2.60 -6.43 -4.14
CA TRP A 90 -2.72 -5.14 -4.84
C TRP A 90 -1.37 -4.61 -5.34
N ILE A 91 -0.27 -4.81 -4.61
CA ILE A 91 1.08 -4.46 -5.08
C ILE A 91 1.38 -5.20 -6.38
N GLY A 92 1.23 -6.54 -6.37
CA GLY A 92 1.50 -7.37 -7.55
C GLY A 92 0.61 -7.00 -8.73
N ALA A 93 -0.69 -6.84 -8.47
CA ALA A 93 -1.64 -6.43 -9.50
C ALA A 93 -1.25 -5.06 -10.10
N VAL A 94 -1.05 -4.03 -9.27
CA VAL A 94 -0.74 -2.68 -9.78
C VAL A 94 0.61 -2.61 -10.49
N THR A 95 1.59 -3.42 -10.12
CA THR A 95 2.88 -3.47 -10.85
C THR A 95 2.74 -4.01 -12.28
N THR A 96 1.66 -4.72 -12.61
CA THR A 96 1.39 -5.15 -14.01
C THR A 96 0.86 -4.03 -14.91
N ILE A 97 0.51 -2.87 -14.33
CA ILE A 97 0.02 -1.70 -15.11
C ILE A 97 1.19 -0.98 -15.80
N GLY A 98 2.41 -1.11 -15.27
CA GLY A 98 3.61 -0.51 -15.86
C GLY A 98 4.11 -1.30 -17.07
N ASP A 99 4.78 -0.61 -18.01
CA ASP A 99 5.39 -1.23 -19.19
C ASP A 99 6.66 -2.05 -18.90
N ASN A 100 7.03 -2.22 -17.62
CA ASN A 100 8.31 -2.79 -17.22
C ASN A 100 8.15 -3.97 -16.26
N ASP A 101 8.57 -5.15 -16.72
CA ASP A 101 8.56 -6.41 -15.96
C ASP A 101 9.35 -6.34 -14.64
N TRP A 102 10.28 -5.39 -14.52
CA TRP A 102 11.11 -5.20 -13.32
C TRP A 102 10.47 -4.31 -12.26
N ASP A 103 9.27 -3.77 -12.47
CA ASP A 103 8.65 -2.85 -11.52
C ASP A 103 8.37 -3.51 -10.15
N LEU A 104 7.96 -4.78 -10.13
CA LEU A 104 7.83 -5.51 -8.87
C LEU A 104 9.16 -5.62 -8.13
N VAL A 105 10.24 -5.98 -8.83
CA VAL A 105 11.58 -6.13 -8.25
C VAL A 105 12.10 -4.79 -7.74
N ARG A 106 11.79 -3.68 -8.44
CA ARG A 106 12.17 -2.32 -8.03
C ARG A 106 11.50 -1.88 -6.74
N VAL A 107 10.24 -2.27 -6.51
CA VAL A 107 9.53 -1.89 -5.29
C VAL A 107 9.79 -2.84 -4.11
N MET A 108 10.18 -4.09 -4.34
CA MET A 108 10.44 -5.06 -3.26
C MET A 108 11.42 -4.60 -2.16
N PRO A 109 12.52 -3.87 -2.46
CA PRO A 109 13.41 -3.34 -1.42
C PRO A 109 12.71 -2.48 -0.36
N PHE A 110 11.56 -1.87 -0.67
CA PHE A 110 10.80 -1.07 0.30
C PHE A 110 10.16 -1.93 1.40
N VAL A 111 10.05 -3.26 1.24
CA VAL A 111 9.69 -4.17 2.34
C VAL A 111 10.68 -4.05 3.51
N LEU A 112 11.95 -3.72 3.21
CA LEU A 112 12.99 -3.53 4.24
C LEU A 112 12.70 -2.34 5.16
N LEU A 113 11.75 -1.44 4.83
CA LEU A 113 11.28 -0.40 5.74
C LEU A 113 10.62 -0.97 7.01
N LEU A 114 10.26 -2.26 7.02
CA LEU A 114 9.81 -2.94 8.23
C LEU A 114 10.87 -2.91 9.35
N PHE A 115 12.16 -2.96 9.03
CA PHE A 115 13.24 -2.95 10.03
C PHE A 115 13.34 -1.64 10.79
N PRO A 116 13.53 -0.46 10.15
CA PRO A 116 13.56 0.81 10.86
C PRO A 116 12.23 1.10 11.57
N ALA A 117 11.09 0.75 10.96
CA ALA A 117 9.79 0.91 11.61
C ALA A 117 9.68 0.06 12.90
N ALA A 118 10.11 -1.21 12.86
CA ALA A 118 10.13 -2.07 14.03
C ALA A 118 11.08 -1.57 15.12
N TRP A 119 12.23 -0.99 14.72
CA TRP A 119 13.17 -0.37 15.65
C TRP A 119 12.59 0.88 16.35
N ILE A 120 11.85 1.72 15.63
CA ILE A 120 11.14 2.88 16.20
C ILE A 120 10.13 2.44 17.26
N VAL A 121 9.38 1.36 16.99
CA VAL A 121 8.39 0.80 17.93
C VAL A 121 9.04 0.28 19.20
N ALA A 122 10.21 -0.37 19.08
CA ALA A 122 10.96 -0.84 20.23
C ALA A 122 11.43 0.31 21.15
N ARG A 123 11.53 1.54 20.63
CA ARG A 123 11.85 2.76 21.39
C ARG A 123 10.63 3.56 21.83
N THR A 124 9.46 2.93 21.92
CA THR A 124 8.19 3.51 22.37
C THR A 124 7.71 4.76 21.61
N ALA A 125 8.28 5.03 20.43
CA ALA A 125 7.95 6.19 19.61
C ALA A 125 6.72 5.95 18.69
N LEU A 126 5.64 5.41 19.26
CA LEU A 126 4.41 5.07 18.52
C LEU A 126 3.72 6.28 17.89
N ILE A 127 3.95 7.48 18.43
CA ILE A 127 3.41 8.73 17.89
C ILE A 127 3.90 8.95 16.46
N VAL A 128 5.18 8.66 16.18
CA VAL A 128 5.76 8.85 14.83
C VAL A 128 5.03 7.99 13.80
N LEU A 129 4.75 6.72 14.13
CA LEU A 129 4.01 5.84 13.22
C LEU A 129 2.58 6.32 12.99
N LYS A 130 1.91 6.83 14.02
CA LYS A 130 0.55 7.37 13.89
C LYS A 130 0.51 8.64 13.03
N VAL A 131 1.54 9.48 13.09
CA VAL A 131 1.66 10.66 12.21
C VAL A 131 1.88 10.23 10.76
N LEU A 132 2.78 9.29 10.52
CA LEU A 132 2.99 8.76 9.16
C LEU A 132 1.72 8.09 8.61
N ALA A 133 1.01 7.31 9.43
CA ALA A 133 -0.24 6.69 9.06
C ALA A 133 -1.33 7.71 8.73
N SER A 134 -1.46 8.82 9.48
CA SER A 134 -2.44 9.86 9.17
C SER A 134 -2.14 10.57 7.85
N TRP A 135 -0.85 10.78 7.54
CA TRP A 135 -0.43 11.36 6.26
C TRP A 135 -0.78 10.44 5.09
N LEU A 136 -0.51 9.14 5.21
CA LEU A 136 -0.85 8.15 4.18
C LEU A 136 -2.36 8.07 3.96
N ILE A 137 -3.17 8.06 5.02
CA ILE A 137 -4.63 8.10 4.93
C ILE A 137 -5.08 9.36 4.20
N THR A 138 -4.53 10.52 4.55
CA THR A 138 -4.89 11.80 3.93
C THR A 138 -4.58 11.81 2.44
N ILE A 139 -3.38 11.37 2.05
CA ILE A 139 -2.97 11.27 0.64
C ILE A 139 -3.90 10.32 -0.12
N ALA A 140 -4.19 9.14 0.45
CA ALA A 140 -5.04 8.15 -0.19
C ALA A 140 -6.48 8.65 -0.39
N ILE A 141 -7.08 9.29 0.62
CA ILE A 141 -8.41 9.91 0.52
C ILE A 141 -8.41 11.01 -0.54
N MET A 142 -7.38 11.87 -0.54
CA MET A 142 -7.25 12.92 -1.54
C MET A 142 -7.24 12.33 -2.95
N VAL A 143 -6.37 11.34 -3.22
CA VAL A 143 -6.29 10.71 -4.56
C VAL A 143 -7.59 10.03 -4.97
N LEU A 144 -8.29 9.36 -4.05
CA LEU A 144 -9.57 8.70 -4.34
C LEU A 144 -10.72 9.70 -4.60
N THR A 145 -10.66 10.90 -4.01
CA THR A 145 -11.72 11.90 -4.15
C THR A 145 -11.51 12.83 -5.33
N LEU A 146 -10.26 13.02 -5.80
CA LEU A 146 -9.95 13.89 -6.95
C LEU A 146 -10.81 13.63 -8.19
N PRO A 147 -11.07 12.39 -8.66
CA PRO A 147 -11.91 12.15 -9.83
C PRO A 147 -13.38 12.56 -9.67
N ILE A 148 -13.85 12.72 -8.43
CA ILE A 148 -15.25 13.04 -8.09
C ILE A 148 -15.44 14.56 -8.00
N VAL A 149 -14.38 15.30 -7.69
CA VAL A 149 -14.43 16.76 -7.57
C VAL A 149 -14.39 17.39 -8.95
N THR A 150 -15.53 17.88 -9.41
CA THR A 150 -15.58 18.73 -10.60
C THR A 150 -14.85 20.04 -10.30
N THR A 151 -13.82 20.38 -11.08
CA THR A 151 -13.12 21.66 -10.92
C THR A 151 -13.96 22.75 -11.59
N PRO A 152 -14.65 23.62 -10.83
CA PRO A 152 -15.55 24.61 -11.43
C PRO A 152 -14.72 25.62 -12.23
N GLY A 153 -15.11 25.87 -13.48
CA GLY A 153 -14.40 26.80 -14.37
C GLY A 153 -13.29 26.17 -15.21
N TYR A 154 -13.04 24.86 -15.12
CA TYR A 154 -12.25 24.16 -16.12
C TYR A 154 -13.15 23.87 -17.34
N THR A 155 -13.31 24.85 -18.21
CA THR A 155 -13.78 24.58 -19.58
C THR A 155 -12.70 23.71 -20.22
N PRO A 156 -13.00 22.51 -20.76
CA PRO A 156 -12.02 21.73 -21.49
C PRO A 156 -11.51 22.62 -22.62
N ASP A 157 -10.30 23.15 -22.46
CA ASP A 157 -9.74 24.08 -23.41
C ASP A 157 -9.66 23.34 -24.75
N HIS A 158 -10.13 24.01 -25.80
CA HIS A 158 -10.43 23.46 -27.12
C HIS A 158 -9.16 23.12 -27.90
N MET A 159 -8.28 22.29 -27.32
CA MET A 159 -7.12 21.71 -27.99
C MET A 159 -7.59 20.53 -28.87
N GLU A 160 -8.48 20.85 -29.82
CA GLU A 160 -8.62 20.15 -31.09
C GLU A 160 -7.60 20.72 -32.10
#